data_AF-A0A7Z9HXL0-F1
#
_entry.id   AF-A0A7Z9HXL0-F1
#
_cell.length_a   1.000
_cell.length_b   1.000
_cell.length_c   1.000
_cell.angle_alpha   90.00
_cell.angle_beta   90.00
_cell.angle_gamma   90.00
#
_symmetry.space_group_name_H-M   'P 1'
#
loop_
_entity.id
_entity.type
_entity.pdbx_description
1 polymer ?
#
loop_
_entity_poly.entity_id
_entity_poly.type
_entity_poly.pdbx_seq_one_letter_code
_entity_poly.pdbx_strand_id
1 'polypeptide(L)'
;MILKTTVHKKILDQFLRLRALSVPVFVLTFSLTVWAAARLMLILLNVTRIEFSGEMLQMIPFSIRFDLLIFSYIWGAFIILYLLTPFIYLPTLDRYVWRPTFTFLCGLIVYLEMVTIPFMSEYGNRLDRISVEYLKYPNEVLSMVAKHYKTEVLLSIIMTAVVVRLFWNSYGYVAARYVETDKGKSSPVKAVLSRAVILLCVLTAVVIGGRSSFGHRPANISSASFSSQHLVNELTLNSTYTVLYDMYRMKHESNPFDVYPSMPEEQIYSLVKAFSETDGKVFREGSKTIVNTAATVHT
;
A
#
# COMPACT_ATOMS: atom_id res chain seq x y z
N MET A 1 33.60 -1.84 -9.88
CA MET A 1 32.66 -2.69 -9.12
C MET A 1 33.00 -2.79 -7.61
N ILE A 2 34.28 -2.75 -7.22
CA ILE A 2 34.74 -2.84 -5.81
C ILE A 2 34.43 -1.57 -4.98
N LEU A 3 34.47 -0.36 -5.57
CA LEU A 3 34.17 0.88 -4.83
C LEU A 3 32.70 1.02 -4.39
N LYS A 4 31.74 0.61 -5.24
CA LYS A 4 30.29 0.66 -4.95
C LYS A 4 29.90 -0.27 -3.79
N THR A 5 30.56 -1.42 -3.66
CA THR A 5 30.29 -2.37 -2.58
C THR A 5 30.79 -1.85 -1.23
N THR A 6 31.85 -1.05 -1.19
CA THR A 6 32.38 -0.45 0.05
C THR A 6 31.49 0.69 0.57
N VAL A 7 31.01 1.58 -0.30
CA VAL A 7 30.13 2.69 0.10
C VAL A 7 28.77 2.16 0.60
N HIS A 8 28.17 1.22 -0.13
CA HIS A 8 26.91 0.59 0.27
C HIS A 8 27.00 -0.06 1.65
N LYS A 9 28.06 -0.84 1.90
CA LYS A 9 28.29 -1.46 3.21
C LYS A 9 28.50 -0.43 4.32
N LYS A 10 29.24 0.65 4.05
CA LYS A 10 29.45 1.74 5.01
C LYS A 10 28.15 2.43 5.44
N ILE A 11 27.18 2.57 4.52
CA ILE A 11 25.83 3.06 4.83
C ILE A 11 25.10 2.03 5.70
N LEU A 12 25.12 0.76 5.32
CA LEU A 12 24.47 -0.31 6.09
C LEU A 12 25.05 -0.46 7.52
N ASP A 13 26.34 -0.24 7.69
CA ASP A 13 27.02 -0.27 8.99
C ASP A 13 26.53 0.82 9.95
N GLN A 14 25.94 1.92 9.45
CA GLN A 14 25.34 2.94 10.30
C GLN A 14 24.15 2.39 11.10
N PHE A 15 23.35 1.50 10.51
CA PHE A 15 22.23 0.87 11.20
C PHE A 15 22.69 -0.04 12.34
N LEU A 16 23.88 -0.63 12.24
CA LEU A 16 24.42 -1.53 13.27
C LEU A 16 24.68 -0.81 14.60
N ARG A 17 24.87 0.52 14.57
CA ARG A 17 24.98 1.36 15.78
C ARG A 17 23.70 1.33 16.62
N LEU A 18 22.56 1.03 16.00
CA LEU A 18 21.24 0.98 16.64
C LEU A 18 20.96 -0.37 17.32
N ARG A 19 21.88 -1.35 17.22
CA ARG A 19 21.76 -2.67 17.87
C ARG A 19 20.42 -3.34 17.53
N ALA A 20 19.57 -3.64 18.52
CA ALA A 20 18.28 -4.30 18.30
C ALA A 20 17.28 -3.47 17.47
N LEU A 21 17.51 -2.16 17.28
CA LEU A 21 16.73 -1.31 16.36
C LEU A 21 17.25 -1.36 14.91
N SER A 22 18.40 -1.98 14.64
CA SER A 22 19.01 -2.04 13.30
C SER A 22 18.04 -2.54 12.23
N VAL A 23 17.44 -3.73 12.45
CA VAL A 23 16.50 -4.34 11.50
C VAL A 23 15.20 -3.53 11.38
N PRO A 24 14.50 -3.18 12.47
CA PRO A 24 13.29 -2.35 12.38
C PRO A 24 13.50 -1.02 11.62
N VAL A 25 14.59 -0.31 11.92
CA VAL A 25 14.89 0.98 11.30
C VAL A 25 15.34 0.81 9.85
N PHE A 26 16.10 -0.24 9.53
CA PHE A 26 16.43 -0.56 8.14
C PHE A 26 15.17 -0.84 7.31
N VAL A 27 14.26 -1.67 7.82
CA VAL A 27 13.01 -2.01 7.12
C VAL A 27 12.15 -0.76 6.92
N LEU A 28 12.00 0.08 7.95
CA LEU A 28 11.26 1.35 7.86
C LEU A 28 11.85 2.29 6.82
N THR A 29 13.15 2.58 6.92
CA THR A 29 13.83 3.53 6.02
C THR A 29 13.84 3.04 4.58
N PHE A 30 14.01 1.73 4.35
CA PHE A 30 13.93 1.15 3.01
C PHE A 30 12.52 1.28 2.42
N SER A 31 11.48 0.91 3.18
CA SER A 31 10.08 1.03 2.72
C SER A 31 9.70 2.48 2.40
N LEU A 32 10.05 3.44 3.26
CA LEU A 32 9.81 4.86 3.00
C LEU A 32 10.55 5.35 1.75
N THR A 33 11.77 4.88 1.52
CA THR A 33 12.54 5.21 0.31
C THR A 33 11.86 4.64 -0.94
N VAL A 34 11.34 3.42 -0.87
CA VAL A 34 10.59 2.80 -1.98
C VAL A 34 9.32 3.59 -2.30
N TRP A 35 8.49 3.93 -1.30
CA TRP A 35 7.30 4.75 -1.52
C TRP A 35 7.62 6.14 -2.04
N ALA A 36 8.64 6.80 -1.49
CA ALA A 36 9.07 8.11 -1.98
C ALA A 36 9.55 8.05 -3.44
N ALA A 37 10.32 7.03 -3.82
CA ALA A 37 10.79 6.83 -5.19
C ALA A 37 9.63 6.50 -6.14
N ALA A 38 8.71 5.62 -5.75
CA ALA A 38 7.52 5.28 -6.52
C ALA A 38 6.62 6.52 -6.73
N ARG A 39 6.40 7.30 -5.67
CA ARG A 39 5.62 8.54 -5.74
C ARG A 39 6.28 9.58 -6.64
N LEU A 40 7.60 9.76 -6.53
CA LEU A 40 8.34 10.64 -7.43
C LEU A 40 8.20 10.19 -8.89
N MET A 41 8.31 8.89 -9.14
CA MET A 41 8.10 8.33 -10.48
C MET A 41 6.69 8.63 -11.00
N LEU A 42 5.65 8.44 -10.19
CA LEU A 42 4.26 8.73 -10.57
C LEU A 42 4.02 10.24 -10.82
N ILE A 43 4.61 11.12 -10.02
CA ILE A 43 4.57 12.58 -10.24
C ILE A 43 5.22 12.93 -11.58
N LEU A 44 6.41 12.38 -11.86
CA LEU A 44 7.14 12.65 -13.10
C LEU A 44 6.37 12.16 -14.33
N LEU A 45 5.75 10.98 -14.26
CA LEU A 45 4.95 10.43 -15.36
C LEU A 45 3.66 11.22 -15.62
N ASN A 46 3.11 11.87 -14.60
CA ASN A 46 1.89 12.66 -14.73
C ASN A 46 2.15 14.18 -14.68
N VAL A 47 3.39 14.62 -14.91
CA VAL A 47 3.79 16.03 -14.76
C VAL A 47 2.97 16.99 -15.63
N THR A 48 2.51 16.53 -16.81
CA THR A 48 1.68 17.32 -17.73
C THR A 48 0.22 17.44 -17.29
N ARG A 49 -0.21 16.61 -16.33
CA ARG A 49 -1.57 16.57 -15.78
C ARG A 49 -1.68 17.28 -14.42
N ILE A 50 -0.57 17.76 -13.88
CA ILE A 50 -0.49 18.37 -12.55
C ILE A 50 -0.18 19.86 -12.72
N GLU A 51 -1.01 20.71 -12.12
CA GLU A 51 -0.70 22.13 -11.99
C GLU A 51 0.16 22.33 -10.74
N PHE A 52 1.39 22.81 -10.95
CA PHE A 52 2.31 23.08 -9.85
C PHE A 52 1.80 24.23 -8.97
N SER A 53 1.30 23.87 -7.80
CA SER A 53 0.75 24.80 -6.81
C SER A 53 1.35 24.57 -5.42
N GLY A 54 1.06 25.46 -4.47
CA GLY A 54 1.46 25.27 -3.07
C GLY A 54 0.89 23.99 -2.43
N GLU A 55 -0.21 23.45 -2.97
CA GLU A 55 -0.85 22.21 -2.51
C GLU A 55 0.07 20.99 -2.74
N MET A 56 0.91 21.01 -3.78
CA MET A 56 1.91 19.94 -3.99
C MET A 56 2.94 19.84 -2.86
N LEU A 57 3.29 20.96 -2.22
CA LEU A 57 4.17 20.93 -1.05
C LEU A 57 3.45 20.37 0.18
N GLN A 58 2.14 20.64 0.30
CA GLN A 58 1.31 20.08 1.37
C GLN A 58 1.14 18.56 1.24
N MET A 59 1.18 18.00 0.03
CA MET A 59 1.15 16.55 -0.19
C MET A 59 2.25 15.80 0.57
N ILE A 60 3.47 16.36 0.67
CA ILE A 60 4.63 15.65 1.23
C ILE A 60 4.37 15.17 2.68
N PRO A 61 4.01 16.02 3.66
CA PRO A 61 3.75 15.56 5.03
C PRO A 61 2.56 14.59 5.11
N PHE A 62 1.50 14.78 4.31
CA PHE A 62 0.39 13.81 4.26
C PHE A 62 0.85 12.47 3.70
N SER A 63 1.71 12.46 2.69
CA SER A 63 2.19 11.25 2.07
C SER A 63 3.04 10.40 3.01
N ILE A 64 3.96 11.03 3.73
CA ILE A 64 4.75 10.38 4.79
C ILE A 64 3.83 9.83 5.88
N ARG A 65 2.77 10.58 6.23
CA ARG A 65 1.78 10.16 7.23
C ARG A 65 1.05 8.88 6.81
N PHE A 66 0.61 8.76 5.56
CA PHE A 66 -0.05 7.55 5.05
C PHE A 66 0.91 6.37 4.87
N ASP A 67 2.15 6.64 4.47
CA ASP A 67 3.22 5.64 4.40
C ASP A 67 3.52 5.06 5.80
N LEU A 68 3.61 5.91 6.83
CA LEU A 68 3.78 5.47 8.22
C LEU A 68 2.55 4.74 8.77
N LEU A 69 1.34 5.15 8.36
CA LEU A 69 0.10 4.48 8.74
C LEU A 69 0.08 3.04 8.25
N ILE A 70 0.31 2.82 6.94
CA ILE A 70 0.28 1.46 6.38
C ILE A 70 1.47 0.63 6.86
N PHE A 71 2.64 1.26 7.04
CA PHE A 71 3.79 0.62 7.66
C PHE A 71 3.45 0.11 9.06
N SER A 72 2.77 0.92 9.88
CA SER A 72 2.38 0.54 11.23
C SER A 72 1.40 -0.63 11.24
N TYR A 73 0.39 -0.64 10.36
CA TYR A 73 -0.59 -1.73 10.31
C TYR A 73 0.03 -3.06 9.87
N ILE A 74 0.89 -3.06 8.84
CA ILE A 74 1.39 -4.29 8.25
C ILE A 74 2.78 -4.65 8.80
N TRP A 75 3.78 -3.79 8.60
CA TRP A 75 5.16 -4.06 9.06
C TRP A 75 5.29 -3.99 10.57
N GLY A 76 4.56 -3.10 11.23
CA GLY A 76 4.58 -2.97 12.68
C GLY A 76 4.29 -4.28 13.40
N ALA A 77 3.26 -5.02 12.93
CA ALA A 77 2.92 -6.33 13.47
C ALA A 77 4.08 -7.34 13.34
N PHE A 78 4.70 -7.45 12.16
CA PHE A 78 5.83 -8.36 11.95
C PHE A 78 7.10 -7.93 12.69
N ILE A 79 7.34 -6.62 12.83
CA ILE A 79 8.48 -6.10 13.60
C ILE A 79 8.31 -6.42 15.09
N ILE A 80 7.11 -6.30 15.65
CA ILE A 80 6.81 -6.68 17.03
C ILE A 80 7.12 -8.17 17.24
N LEU A 81 6.67 -9.05 16.33
CA LEU A 81 6.95 -10.48 16.42
C LEU A 81 8.44 -10.80 16.22
N TYR A 82 9.14 -10.08 15.34
CA TYR A 82 10.60 -10.16 15.19
C TYR A 82 11.31 -9.81 16.51
N LEU A 83 10.90 -8.72 17.17
CA LEU A 83 11.49 -8.28 18.43
C LEU A 83 11.22 -9.26 19.59
N LEU A 84 10.07 -9.94 19.58
CA LEU A 84 9.73 -11.00 20.52
C LEU A 84 10.52 -12.31 20.30
N THR A 85 11.14 -12.48 19.13
CA THR A 85 11.90 -13.71 18.82
C THR A 85 13.08 -13.89 19.77
N PRO A 86 13.17 -15.00 20.53
CA PRO A 86 14.29 -15.23 21.44
C PRO A 86 15.63 -15.18 20.71
N PHE A 87 16.64 -14.54 21.30
CA PHE A 87 17.92 -14.29 20.63
C PHE A 87 18.61 -15.58 20.14
N ILE A 88 18.40 -16.69 20.84
CA ILE A 88 18.96 -18.00 20.50
C ILE A 88 18.41 -18.55 19.16
N TYR A 89 17.13 -18.28 18.86
CA TYR A 89 16.48 -18.72 17.63
C TYR A 89 16.54 -17.69 16.52
N LEU A 90 16.98 -16.46 16.83
CA LEU A 90 16.98 -15.35 15.90
C LEU A 90 17.75 -15.64 14.59
N PRO A 91 18.95 -16.27 14.58
CA PRO A 91 19.65 -16.53 13.32
C PRO A 91 18.89 -17.50 12.39
N THR A 92 18.25 -18.52 12.98
CA THR A 92 17.47 -19.52 12.24
C THR A 92 16.17 -18.91 11.73
N LEU A 93 15.40 -18.28 12.61
CA LEU A 93 14.13 -17.65 12.24
C LEU A 93 14.32 -16.45 11.32
N ASP A 94 15.43 -15.71 11.43
CA ASP A 94 15.74 -14.64 10.49
C ASP A 94 15.91 -15.17 9.07
N ARG A 95 16.65 -16.28 8.90
CA ARG A 95 16.89 -16.90 7.60
C ARG A 95 15.61 -17.46 6.95
N TYR A 96 14.77 -18.15 7.74
CA TYR A 96 13.66 -18.94 7.22
C TYR A 96 12.29 -18.27 7.34
N VAL A 97 12.12 -17.31 8.25
CA VAL A 97 10.85 -16.64 8.51
C VAL A 97 10.97 -15.15 8.20
N TRP A 98 11.78 -14.41 8.95
CA TRP A 98 11.74 -12.94 8.90
C TRP A 98 12.24 -12.35 7.58
N ARG A 99 13.38 -12.84 7.07
CA ARG A 99 13.91 -12.37 5.80
C ARG A 99 12.96 -12.64 4.64
N PRO A 100 12.41 -13.87 4.45
CA PRO A 100 11.34 -14.11 3.48
C PRO A 100 10.12 -13.20 3.67
N THR A 101 9.60 -13.07 4.90
CA THR A 101 8.42 -12.24 5.20
C THR A 101 8.63 -10.77 4.81
N PHE A 102 9.68 -10.12 5.31
CA PHE A 102 9.92 -8.72 4.98
C PHE A 102 10.24 -8.50 3.50
N THR A 103 10.89 -9.48 2.86
CA THR A 103 11.17 -9.43 1.42
C THR A 103 9.88 -9.55 0.60
N PHE A 104 8.97 -10.45 0.99
CA PHE A 104 7.66 -10.59 0.36
C PHE A 104 6.85 -9.30 0.49
N LEU A 105 6.79 -8.73 1.69
CA LEU A 105 6.09 -7.46 1.95
C LEU A 105 6.69 -6.31 1.10
N CYS A 106 8.01 -6.23 1.01
CA CYS A 106 8.68 -5.26 0.13
C CYS A 106 8.32 -5.48 -1.35
N GLY A 107 8.33 -6.73 -1.80
CA GLY A 107 7.92 -7.08 -3.17
C GLY A 107 6.48 -6.70 -3.47
N LEU A 108 5.57 -6.90 -2.51
CA LEU A 108 4.17 -6.53 -2.62
C LEU A 108 3.99 -5.02 -2.82
N ILE A 109 4.65 -4.17 -2.02
CA ILE A 109 4.60 -2.71 -2.21
C ILE A 109 5.06 -2.35 -3.62
N VAL A 110 6.26 -2.81 -4.01
CA VAL A 110 6.86 -2.44 -5.28
C VAL A 110 5.98 -2.88 -6.44
N TYR A 111 5.45 -4.09 -6.38
CA TYR A 111 4.55 -4.60 -7.40
C TYR A 111 3.28 -3.76 -7.51
N LEU A 112 2.61 -3.43 -6.40
CA LEU A 112 1.41 -2.60 -6.42
C LEU A 112 1.68 -1.19 -6.97
N GLU A 113 2.79 -0.56 -6.57
CA GLU A 113 3.18 0.74 -7.12
C GLU A 113 3.52 0.67 -8.62
N MET A 114 4.14 -0.43 -9.08
CA MET A 114 4.41 -0.63 -10.51
C MET A 114 3.12 -0.83 -11.33
N VAL A 115 2.15 -1.58 -10.81
CA VAL A 115 0.83 -1.76 -11.44
C VAL A 115 0.03 -0.46 -11.45
N THR A 116 0.29 0.43 -10.50
CA THR A 116 -0.37 1.74 -10.42
C THR A 116 -0.02 2.64 -11.62
N ILE A 117 1.15 2.47 -12.24
CA ILE A 117 1.58 3.29 -13.37
C ILE A 117 0.58 3.20 -14.56
N PRO A 118 0.35 2.02 -15.17
CA PRO A 118 -0.63 1.91 -16.25
C PRO A 118 -2.05 2.18 -15.77
N PHE A 119 -2.40 1.78 -14.54
CA PHE A 119 -3.74 1.99 -14.00
C PHE A 119 -4.09 3.48 -13.87
N MET A 120 -3.17 4.30 -13.36
CA MET A 120 -3.37 5.74 -13.23
C MET A 120 -3.36 6.48 -14.57
N SER A 121 -2.67 5.93 -15.57
CA SER A 121 -2.74 6.44 -16.95
C SER A 121 -4.13 6.25 -17.55
N GLU A 122 -4.78 5.11 -17.28
CA GLU A 122 -6.09 4.76 -17.83
C GLU A 122 -7.25 5.39 -17.05
N TYR A 123 -7.23 5.27 -15.71
CA TYR A 123 -8.35 5.63 -14.85
C TYR A 123 -8.16 6.96 -14.11
N GLY A 124 -6.95 7.53 -14.09
CA GLY A 124 -6.64 8.75 -13.36
C GLY A 124 -6.57 8.61 -11.82
N ASN A 125 -6.74 7.39 -11.30
CA ASN A 125 -6.72 7.07 -9.87
C ASN A 125 -5.55 6.14 -9.52
N ARG A 126 -5.19 6.04 -8.23
CA ARG A 126 -4.43 4.86 -7.74
C ARG A 126 -5.31 3.62 -7.77
N LEU A 127 -4.70 2.46 -7.51
CA LEU A 127 -5.43 1.20 -7.33
C LEU A 127 -6.49 1.35 -6.24
N ASP A 128 -7.75 1.36 -6.63
CA ASP A 128 -8.91 1.63 -5.78
C ASP A 128 -9.94 0.49 -5.87
N ARG A 129 -11.19 0.75 -5.46
CA ARG A 129 -12.34 -0.15 -5.62
C ARG A 129 -12.43 -0.79 -7.01
N ILE A 130 -12.21 -0.03 -8.09
CA ILE A 130 -12.33 -0.52 -9.46
C ILE A 130 -11.30 -1.64 -9.69
N SER A 131 -10.08 -1.48 -9.18
CA SER A 131 -9.05 -2.51 -9.28
C SER A 131 -9.46 -3.82 -8.60
N VAL A 132 -10.16 -3.74 -7.46
CA VAL A 132 -10.65 -4.92 -6.72
C VAL A 132 -11.85 -5.56 -7.42
N GLU A 133 -12.75 -4.76 -7.98
CA GLU A 133 -13.91 -5.27 -8.71
C GLU A 133 -13.50 -6.01 -9.99
N TYR A 134 -12.49 -5.52 -10.69
CA TYR A 134 -11.93 -6.22 -11.86
C TYR A 134 -11.39 -7.61 -11.52
N LEU A 135 -10.79 -7.80 -10.33
CA LEU A 135 -10.28 -9.11 -9.91
C LEU A 135 -11.40 -10.16 -9.73
N LYS A 136 -12.68 -9.77 -9.69
CA LYS A 136 -13.82 -10.71 -9.72
C LYS A 136 -13.98 -11.40 -11.08
N TYR A 137 -13.47 -10.79 -12.15
CA TYR A 137 -13.54 -11.29 -13.53
C TYR A 137 -12.13 -11.60 -14.09
N PRO A 138 -11.39 -12.56 -13.50
CA PRO A 138 -9.97 -12.74 -13.79
C PRO A 138 -9.70 -13.11 -15.25
N ASN A 139 -10.58 -13.86 -15.91
CA ASN A 139 -10.40 -14.23 -17.31
C ASN A 139 -10.40 -13.02 -18.25
N GLU A 140 -11.28 -12.05 -18.00
CA GLU A 140 -11.38 -10.83 -18.79
C GLU A 140 -10.14 -9.96 -18.57
N VAL A 141 -9.78 -9.71 -17.31
CA VAL A 141 -8.62 -8.91 -16.93
C VAL A 141 -7.32 -9.53 -17.45
N LEU A 142 -7.11 -10.83 -17.24
CA LEU A 142 -5.90 -11.51 -17.72
C LEU A 142 -5.81 -11.48 -19.24
N SER A 143 -6.92 -11.67 -19.96
CA SER A 143 -6.93 -11.59 -21.42
C SER A 143 -6.62 -10.17 -21.93
N MET A 144 -7.13 -9.14 -21.23
CA MET A 144 -6.90 -7.74 -21.55
C MET A 144 -5.43 -7.36 -21.28
N VAL A 145 -4.91 -7.71 -20.11
CA VAL A 145 -3.52 -7.47 -19.70
C VAL A 145 -2.55 -8.20 -20.61
N ALA A 146 -2.83 -9.46 -20.93
CA ALA A 146 -2.03 -10.25 -21.84
C ALA A 146 -2.04 -9.70 -23.28
N LYS A 147 -3.07 -8.96 -23.71
CA LYS A 147 -3.11 -8.35 -25.05
C LYS A 147 -2.44 -6.98 -25.09
N HIS A 148 -2.72 -6.12 -24.11
CA HIS A 148 -2.40 -4.69 -24.20
C HIS A 148 -1.27 -4.24 -23.26
N TYR A 149 -0.98 -4.95 -22.17
CA TYR A 149 -0.07 -4.50 -21.11
C TYR A 149 1.15 -5.42 -20.90
N LYS A 150 1.59 -6.15 -21.94
CA LYS A 150 2.70 -7.12 -21.83
C LYS A 150 4.01 -6.46 -21.37
N THR A 151 4.30 -5.28 -21.89
CA THR A 151 5.55 -4.56 -21.61
C THR A 151 5.57 -4.05 -20.17
N GLU A 152 4.45 -3.53 -19.70
CA GLU A 152 4.20 -3.01 -18.38
C GLU A 152 4.28 -4.13 -17.34
N VAL A 153 3.68 -5.29 -17.63
CA VAL A 153 3.83 -6.49 -16.81
C VAL A 153 5.29 -6.92 -16.73
N LEU A 154 5.99 -7.02 -17.86
CA LEU A 154 7.40 -7.39 -17.87
C LEU A 154 8.26 -6.41 -17.04
N LEU A 155 8.05 -5.11 -17.24
CA LEU A 155 8.77 -4.07 -16.50
C LEU A 155 8.45 -4.13 -15.00
N SER A 156 7.19 -4.35 -14.62
CA SER A 156 6.77 -4.49 -13.23
C SER A 156 7.48 -5.67 -12.55
N ILE A 157 7.60 -6.81 -13.23
CA ILE A 157 8.27 -8.01 -12.72
C ILE A 157 9.77 -7.75 -12.59
N ILE A 158 10.41 -7.17 -13.61
CA ILE A 158 11.86 -6.86 -13.58
C ILE A 158 12.18 -5.88 -12.45
N MET A 159 11.43 -4.78 -12.35
CA MET A 159 11.66 -3.77 -11.31
C MET A 159 11.42 -4.33 -9.91
N THR A 160 10.34 -5.10 -9.74
CA THR A 160 10.06 -5.80 -8.47
C THR A 160 11.21 -6.74 -8.11
N ALA A 161 11.69 -7.56 -9.06
CA ALA A 161 12.80 -8.49 -8.83
C ALA A 161 14.10 -7.77 -8.46
N VAL A 162 14.42 -6.64 -9.10
CA VAL A 162 15.59 -5.82 -8.78
C VAL A 162 15.50 -5.28 -7.36
N VAL A 163 14.39 -4.64 -6.99
CA VAL A 163 14.22 -4.05 -5.65
C VAL A 163 14.19 -5.15 -4.57
N VAL A 164 13.49 -6.27 -4.83
CA VAL A 164 13.48 -7.44 -3.95
C VAL A 164 14.88 -8.01 -3.75
N ARG A 165 15.70 -8.10 -4.81
CA ARG A 165 17.08 -8.58 -4.71
C ARG A 165 17.95 -7.63 -3.89
N LEU A 166 17.79 -6.32 -4.08
CA LEU A 166 18.49 -5.29 -3.31
C LEU A 166 18.10 -5.35 -1.83
N PHE A 167 16.81 -5.47 -1.53
CA PHE A 167 16.29 -5.63 -0.18
C PHE A 167 16.83 -6.92 0.45
N TRP A 168 16.69 -8.06 -0.22
CA TRP A 168 17.15 -9.37 0.27
C TRP A 168 18.62 -9.35 0.67
N ASN A 169 19.49 -8.77 -0.17
CA ASN A 169 20.92 -8.69 0.10
C ASN A 169 21.24 -7.71 1.25
N SER A 170 20.60 -6.54 1.25
CA SER A 170 20.85 -5.50 2.25
C SER A 170 20.31 -5.88 3.63
N TYR A 171 19.09 -6.42 3.70
CA TYR A 171 18.52 -7.02 4.91
C TYR A 171 19.42 -8.12 5.45
N GLY A 172 19.80 -9.08 4.59
CA GLY A 172 20.63 -10.22 5.01
C GLY A 172 21.98 -9.78 5.57
N TYR A 173 22.56 -8.70 5.03
CA TYR A 173 23.77 -8.09 5.57
C TYR A 173 23.53 -7.49 6.96
N VAL A 174 22.50 -6.64 7.11
CA VAL A 174 22.18 -5.97 8.39
C VAL A 174 21.84 -6.99 9.48
N ALA A 175 20.98 -7.96 9.19
CA ALA A 175 20.53 -8.96 10.15
C ALA A 175 21.68 -9.89 10.61
N ALA A 176 22.51 -10.37 9.67
CA ALA A 176 23.66 -11.21 10.02
C ALA A 176 24.68 -10.43 10.89
N ARG A 177 25.00 -9.19 10.49
CA ARG A 177 25.94 -8.34 11.23
C ARG A 177 25.43 -7.92 12.60
N TYR A 178 24.12 -7.70 12.74
CA TYR A 178 23.51 -7.44 14.04
C TYR A 178 23.73 -8.62 15.00
N VAL A 179 23.42 -9.84 14.56
CA VAL A 179 23.63 -11.06 15.35
C VAL A 179 25.12 -11.23 15.70
N GLU A 180 26.03 -11.04 14.75
CA GLU A 180 27.48 -11.14 14.99
C GLU A 180 27.99 -10.08 15.98
N THR A 181 27.51 -8.84 15.85
CA THR A 181 27.97 -7.72 16.68
C THR A 181 27.52 -7.88 18.13
N ASP A 182 26.32 -8.44 18.35
CA ASP A 182 25.74 -8.57 19.69
C ASP A 182 26.13 -9.89 20.37
N LYS A 183 26.55 -10.91 19.61
CA LYS A 183 27.15 -12.14 20.13
C LYS A 183 28.39 -11.82 20.98
N GLY A 184 28.29 -12.09 22.29
CA GLY A 184 29.41 -12.00 23.23
C GLY A 184 29.71 -10.60 23.80
N LYS A 185 29.03 -9.53 23.36
CA LYS A 185 29.26 -8.16 23.87
C LYS A 185 28.30 -7.74 24.98
N SER A 186 27.18 -8.44 25.13
CA SER A 186 26.13 -8.12 26.10
C SER A 186 25.97 -9.25 27.10
N SER A 187 25.82 -8.91 28.39
CA SER A 187 25.22 -9.84 29.34
C SER A 187 23.83 -10.26 28.81
N PRO A 188 23.44 -11.55 28.90
CA PRO A 188 22.13 -12.02 28.45
C PRO A 188 20.97 -11.19 29.01
N VAL A 189 21.08 -10.76 30.27
CA VAL A 189 20.08 -9.92 30.94
C VAL A 189 19.98 -8.54 30.30
N LYS A 190 21.10 -7.90 29.97
CA LYS A 190 21.14 -6.59 29.31
C LYS A 190 20.57 -6.65 27.89
N ALA A 191 20.80 -7.74 27.17
CA ALA A 191 20.25 -7.94 25.83
C ALA A 191 18.72 -8.14 25.85
N VAL A 192 18.20 -8.87 26.84
CA VAL A 192 16.75 -9.03 27.02
C VAL A 192 16.10 -7.70 27.41
N LEU A 193 16.67 -6.98 28.38
CA LEU A 193 16.13 -5.71 28.84
C LEU A 193 16.11 -4.65 27.73
N SER A 194 17.18 -4.55 26.94
CA SER A 194 17.24 -3.59 25.83
C SER A 194 16.19 -3.89 24.76
N ARG A 195 15.98 -5.16 24.43
CA ARG A 195 14.93 -5.59 23.48
C ARG A 195 13.53 -5.35 24.05
N ALA A 196 13.31 -5.53 25.35
CA ALA A 196 12.03 -5.22 25.99
C ALA A 196 11.70 -3.72 25.95
N VAL A 197 12.67 -2.85 26.24
CA VAL A 197 12.50 -1.39 26.13
C VAL A 197 12.22 -0.99 24.68
N ILE A 198 12.98 -1.55 23.73
CA ILE A 198 12.79 -1.29 22.29
C ILE A 198 11.41 -1.77 21.83
N LEU A 199 10.96 -2.93 22.30
CA LEU A 199 9.63 -3.45 22.00
C LEU A 199 8.53 -2.47 22.47
N LEU A 200 8.64 -1.90 23.68
CA LEU A 200 7.70 -0.89 24.17
C LEU A 200 7.72 0.38 23.32
N CYS A 201 8.91 0.86 22.94
CA CYS A 201 9.04 2.02 22.05
C CYS A 201 8.42 1.76 20.69
N VAL A 202 8.67 0.59 20.09
CA VAL A 202 8.11 0.20 18.79
C VAL A 202 6.60 0.02 18.87
N LEU A 203 6.09 -0.62 19.94
CA LEU A 203 4.65 -0.77 20.15
C LEU A 203 3.97 0.60 20.23
N THR A 204 4.55 1.53 20.99
CA THR A 204 4.06 2.91 21.10
C THR A 204 4.08 3.62 19.74
N ALA A 205 5.18 3.50 19.00
CA ALA A 205 5.30 4.09 17.67
C ALA A 205 4.29 3.50 16.67
N VAL A 206 4.05 2.18 16.71
CA VAL A 206 3.06 1.50 15.86
C VAL A 206 1.64 1.94 16.20
N VAL A 207 1.31 2.11 17.48
CA VAL A 207 -0.02 2.59 17.90
C VAL A 207 -0.23 4.05 17.46
N ILE A 208 0.76 4.92 17.68
CA ILE A 208 0.70 6.32 17.26
C ILE A 208 0.63 6.41 15.73
N GLY A 209 1.48 5.67 15.02
CA GLY A 209 1.54 5.64 13.56
C GLY A 209 0.30 5.04 12.92
N GLY A 210 -0.27 3.96 13.47
CA GLY A 210 -1.48 3.32 12.98
C GLY A 210 -2.73 4.16 13.19
N ARG A 211 -2.85 4.84 14.34
CA ARG A 211 -3.91 5.83 14.57
C ARG A 211 -3.73 7.06 13.68
N SER A 212 -2.47 7.49 13.51
CA SER A 212 -2.03 8.60 12.68
C SER A 212 -2.79 9.91 12.92
N SER A 213 -3.43 10.09 14.07
CA SER A 213 -4.29 11.23 14.41
C SER A 213 -4.47 11.30 15.92
N PHE A 214 -4.33 12.49 16.50
CA PHE A 214 -4.65 12.73 17.93
C PHE A 214 -6.08 13.24 18.14
N GLY A 215 -6.86 13.44 17.07
CA GLY A 215 -8.25 13.87 17.14
C GLY A 215 -9.23 12.73 17.48
N HIS A 216 -10.53 13.05 17.43
CA HIS A 216 -11.61 12.10 17.71
C HIS A 216 -11.72 10.94 16.72
N ARG A 217 -11.18 11.08 15.50
CA ARG A 217 -11.18 10.03 14.49
C ARG A 217 -9.73 9.68 14.09
N PRO A 218 -9.41 8.38 13.86
CA PRO A 218 -8.15 7.99 13.25
C PRO A 218 -8.06 8.59 11.83
N ALA A 219 -6.85 8.63 11.26
CA ALA A 219 -6.69 9.08 9.88
C ALA A 219 -7.49 8.18 8.92
N ASN A 220 -8.11 8.79 7.92
CA ASN A 220 -8.93 8.12 6.91
C ASN A 220 -8.66 8.73 5.52
N ILE A 221 -9.23 8.15 4.47
CA ILE A 221 -8.97 8.61 3.09
C ILE A 221 -9.34 10.09 2.87
N SER A 222 -10.39 10.61 3.53
CA SER A 222 -10.78 12.01 3.40
C SER A 222 -9.72 12.99 3.90
N SER A 223 -8.82 12.55 4.79
CA SER A 223 -7.69 13.39 5.21
C SER A 223 -6.61 13.57 4.14
N ALA A 224 -6.66 12.79 3.05
CA ALA A 224 -5.84 12.99 1.85
C ALA A 224 -6.52 13.85 0.76
N SER A 225 -7.79 14.23 0.94
CA SER A 225 -8.57 15.03 -0.01
C SER A 225 -8.50 16.52 0.34
N PHE A 226 -7.32 17.13 0.21
CA PHE A 226 -7.08 18.53 0.60
C PHE A 226 -6.94 19.48 -0.60
N SER A 227 -6.56 18.97 -1.77
CA SER A 227 -6.37 19.74 -3.00
C SER A 227 -7.63 19.70 -3.87
N SER A 228 -7.87 20.76 -4.65
CA SER A 228 -8.88 20.77 -5.71
C SER A 228 -8.48 19.88 -6.90
N GLN A 229 -7.18 19.59 -7.06
CA GLN A 229 -6.67 18.68 -8.06
C GLN A 229 -6.75 17.24 -7.54
N HIS A 230 -7.67 16.46 -8.11
CA HIS A 230 -7.86 15.05 -7.75
C HIS A 230 -6.56 14.24 -7.79
N LEU A 231 -5.74 14.44 -8.83
CA LEU A 231 -4.49 13.70 -9.00
C LEU A 231 -3.48 13.98 -7.87
N VAL A 232 -3.44 15.19 -7.30
CA VAL A 232 -2.57 15.50 -6.15
C VAL A 232 -3.01 14.73 -4.91
N ASN A 233 -4.32 14.61 -4.69
CA ASN A 233 -4.88 13.81 -3.59
C ASN A 233 -4.55 12.31 -3.77
N GLU A 234 -4.67 11.78 -4.99
CA GLU A 234 -4.30 10.39 -5.31
C GLU A 234 -2.81 10.12 -5.10
N LEU A 235 -1.93 11.03 -5.54
CA LEU A 235 -0.48 10.89 -5.38
C LEU A 235 -0.02 10.97 -3.90
N THR A 236 -0.84 11.58 -3.05
CA THR A 236 -0.61 11.64 -1.59
C THR A 236 -0.64 10.24 -0.97
N LEU A 237 -1.51 9.37 -1.44
CA LEU A 237 -1.68 8.02 -0.90
C LEU A 237 -0.57 7.07 -1.39
N ASN A 238 -0.58 5.83 -0.91
CA ASN A 238 0.15 4.71 -1.49
C ASN A 238 -0.84 3.61 -1.88
N SER A 239 -0.50 2.80 -2.88
CA SER A 239 -1.46 1.88 -3.49
C SER A 239 -1.82 0.70 -2.58
N THR A 240 -0.92 0.34 -1.66
CA THR A 240 -1.21 -0.65 -0.61
C THR A 240 -2.34 -0.15 0.30
N TYR A 241 -2.31 1.11 0.70
CA TYR A 241 -3.34 1.71 1.54
C TYR A 241 -4.70 1.77 0.83
N THR A 242 -4.75 2.28 -0.40
CA THR A 242 -6.02 2.46 -1.14
C THR A 242 -6.73 1.13 -1.39
N VAL A 243 -6.00 0.11 -1.86
CA VAL A 243 -6.57 -1.23 -2.09
C VAL A 243 -7.13 -1.84 -0.80
N LEU A 244 -6.35 -1.83 0.29
CA LEU A 244 -6.81 -2.42 1.55
C LEU A 244 -7.97 -1.65 2.18
N TYR A 245 -7.95 -0.31 2.06
CA TYR A 245 -9.02 0.54 2.53
C TYR A 245 -10.32 0.28 1.77
N ASP A 246 -10.27 0.16 0.45
CA ASP A 246 -11.45 -0.10 -0.36
C ASP A 246 -11.97 -1.53 -0.19
N MET A 247 -11.10 -2.54 -0.09
CA MET A 247 -11.50 -3.90 0.28
C MET A 247 -12.24 -3.91 1.63
N TYR A 248 -11.74 -3.17 2.62
CA TYR A 248 -12.40 -3.05 3.92
C TYR A 248 -13.76 -2.35 3.78
N ARG A 249 -13.85 -1.25 3.04
CA ARG A 249 -15.11 -0.51 2.86
C ARG A 249 -16.15 -1.29 2.09
N MET A 250 -15.78 -1.97 1.01
CA MET A 250 -16.69 -2.79 0.21
C MET A 250 -17.32 -3.90 1.07
N LYS A 251 -16.58 -4.45 2.05
CA LYS A 251 -17.10 -5.46 2.97
C LYS A 251 -18.10 -4.89 3.99
N HIS A 252 -18.00 -3.61 4.31
CA HIS A 252 -18.83 -2.92 5.32
C HIS A 252 -19.81 -1.93 4.69
N GLU A 253 -20.00 -1.98 3.37
CA GLU A 253 -20.98 -1.16 2.66
C GLU A 253 -22.38 -1.72 2.96
N SER A 254 -23.23 -0.88 3.56
CA SER A 254 -24.62 -1.24 3.85
C SER A 254 -25.38 -1.43 2.54
N ASN A 255 -26.26 -2.42 2.46
CA ASN A 255 -27.14 -2.55 1.30
C ASN A 255 -28.06 -1.32 1.26
N PRO A 256 -28.09 -0.53 0.17
CA PRO A 256 -28.99 0.62 0.07
C PRO A 256 -30.47 0.24 0.27
N PHE A 257 -30.85 -0.99 -0.08
CA PHE A 257 -32.21 -1.51 0.13
C PHE A 257 -32.57 -1.73 1.61
N ASP A 258 -31.58 -1.77 2.51
CA ASP A 258 -31.83 -1.84 3.96
C ASP A 258 -32.15 -0.46 4.56
N VAL A 259 -31.73 0.63 3.88
CA VAL A 259 -31.87 2.02 4.35
C VAL A 259 -33.06 2.71 3.70
N TYR A 260 -33.33 2.43 2.42
CA TYR A 260 -34.38 3.08 1.66
C TYR A 260 -35.57 2.14 1.42
N PRO A 261 -36.82 2.59 1.67
CA PRO A 261 -38.01 1.82 1.32
C PRO A 261 -38.05 1.51 -0.18
N SER A 262 -38.49 0.31 -0.54
CA SER A 262 -38.67 -0.05 -1.94
C SER A 262 -39.77 0.82 -2.57
N MET A 263 -39.46 1.45 -3.70
CA MET A 263 -40.41 2.22 -4.51
C MET A 263 -40.88 1.37 -5.70
N PRO A 264 -42.20 1.34 -6.01
CA PRO A 264 -42.69 0.66 -7.21
C PRO A 264 -42.03 1.21 -8.47
N GLU A 265 -41.69 0.32 -9.42
CA GLU A 265 -40.96 0.68 -10.64
C GLU A 265 -41.69 1.78 -11.44
N GLU A 266 -43.03 1.72 -11.51
CA GLU A 266 -43.87 2.74 -12.15
C GLU A 266 -43.71 4.13 -11.51
N GLN A 267 -43.62 4.19 -10.18
CA GLN A 267 -43.39 5.45 -9.48
C GLN A 267 -41.99 5.99 -9.77
N ILE A 268 -40.97 5.12 -9.78
CA ILE A 268 -39.60 5.49 -10.16
C ILE A 268 -39.59 6.10 -11.57
N TYR A 269 -40.22 5.41 -12.54
CA TYR A 269 -40.31 5.90 -13.92
C TYR A 269 -41.03 7.24 -14.03
N SER A 270 -42.16 7.40 -13.34
CA SER A 270 -42.92 8.66 -13.35
C SER A 270 -42.12 9.83 -12.77
N LEU A 271 -41.41 9.61 -11.66
CA LEU A 271 -40.59 10.64 -10.99
C LEU A 271 -39.38 11.00 -11.84
N VAL A 272 -38.65 10.01 -12.38
CA VAL A 272 -37.51 10.28 -13.26
C VAL A 272 -37.96 11.03 -14.51
N LYS A 273 -39.11 10.69 -15.10
CA LYS A 273 -39.65 11.42 -16.27
C LYS A 273 -40.08 12.85 -15.91
N ALA A 274 -40.66 13.07 -14.73
CA ALA A 274 -41.10 14.38 -14.27
C ALA A 274 -39.95 15.33 -13.92
N PHE A 275 -38.84 14.81 -13.39
CA PHE A 275 -37.68 15.58 -12.97
C PHE A 275 -36.48 15.54 -13.94
N SER A 276 -36.59 14.78 -15.02
CA SER A 276 -35.59 14.76 -16.08
C SER A 276 -35.80 15.95 -17.03
N GLU A 277 -34.74 16.70 -17.31
CA GLU A 277 -34.73 17.74 -18.33
C GLU A 277 -34.69 17.18 -19.77
N THR A 278 -34.69 15.85 -19.90
CA THR A 278 -34.59 15.16 -21.20
C THR A 278 -35.97 15.04 -21.83
N ASP A 279 -36.11 15.35 -23.13
CA ASP A 279 -37.36 15.20 -23.88
C ASP A 279 -37.93 13.78 -23.68
N GLY A 280 -39.18 13.69 -23.21
CA GLY A 280 -39.80 12.47 -22.68
C GLY A 280 -39.86 11.27 -23.65
N LYS A 281 -39.43 11.46 -24.89
CA LYS A 281 -39.27 10.45 -25.96
C LYS A 281 -38.09 9.50 -25.76
N VAL A 282 -37.15 9.82 -24.86
CA VAL A 282 -36.02 8.92 -24.53
C VAL A 282 -36.45 7.77 -23.63
N PHE A 283 -37.54 7.96 -22.87
CA PHE A 283 -38.11 6.93 -22.01
C PHE A 283 -39.00 6.00 -22.84
N ARG A 284 -38.50 4.80 -23.18
CA ARG A 284 -39.31 3.76 -23.83
C ARG A 284 -40.30 3.15 -22.84
N GLU A 285 -41.59 3.21 -23.13
CA GLU A 285 -42.62 2.42 -22.46
C GLU A 285 -42.60 1.00 -23.04
N GLY A 286 -42.17 0.00 -22.25
CA GLY A 286 -42.17 -1.41 -22.67
C GLY A 286 -41.26 -2.32 -21.84
N SER A 287 -41.60 -3.61 -21.78
CA SER A 287 -40.82 -4.63 -21.06
C SER A 287 -39.41 -4.76 -21.64
N LYS A 288 -38.43 -4.61 -20.76
CA LYS A 288 -36.98 -4.73 -20.97
C LYS A 288 -36.58 -5.79 -22.02
N THR A 289 -35.89 -5.33 -23.08
CA THR A 289 -34.70 -6.06 -23.55
C THR A 289 -33.54 -5.58 -22.68
N ILE A 290 -33.38 -6.17 -21.48
CA ILE A 290 -32.08 -6.08 -20.80
C ILE A 290 -31.12 -6.83 -21.72
N VAL A 291 -30.11 -6.16 -22.26
CA VAL A 291 -28.90 -6.87 -22.68
C VAL A 291 -28.40 -7.58 -21.43
N ASN A 292 -28.62 -8.87 -21.38
CA ASN A 292 -28.47 -9.70 -20.20
C ASN A 292 -26.98 -9.86 -19.88
N THR A 293 -26.36 -8.88 -19.22
CA THR A 293 -25.00 -9.00 -18.64
C THR A 293 -24.99 -9.70 -17.28
N ALA A 294 -26.12 -10.27 -16.85
CA ALA A 294 -26.26 -11.01 -15.59
C ALA A 294 -26.68 -12.48 -15.79
N ALA A 295 -26.36 -13.09 -16.93
CA ALA A 295 -26.56 -14.52 -17.15
C ALA A 295 -25.23 -15.29 -17.10
N THR A 296 -24.66 -15.44 -15.90
CA THR A 296 -23.91 -16.64 -15.45
C THR A 296 -23.40 -16.44 -14.01
N VAL A 297 -24.33 -16.43 -13.07
CA VAL A 297 -24.05 -16.97 -11.72
C VAL A 297 -24.87 -18.25 -11.62
N HIS A 298 -24.31 -19.33 -12.13
CA HIS A 298 -24.76 -20.69 -11.85
C HIS A 298 -23.58 -21.43 -11.20
N THR A 299 -23.86 -21.92 -9.99
CA THR A 299 -23.19 -22.98 -9.22
C THR A 299 -21.71 -22.81 -8.86
#